data_AF-M0L198-F1
#
_entry.id   AF-M0L198-F1
#
_cell.length_a   1.000
_cell.length_b   1.000
_cell.length_c   1.000
_cell.angle_alpha   90.00
_cell.angle_beta   90.00
_cell.angle_gamma   90.00
#
_symmetry.space_group_name_H-M   'P 1'
#
loop_
_entity.id
_entity.type
_entity.pdbx_description
1 polymer ?
#
loop_
_entity_poly.entity_id
_entity_poly.type
_entity_poly.pdbx_seq_one_letter_code
_entity_poly.pdbx_strand_id
1 'polypeptide(L)'
;MSERVDPRDLPGGYSPAFIETRDGLVYVADATVRETGWLEFTEWSGTSGLLPPRECGKVKFVATERYEDQLKRRVADTDRLEQALPDTGLNR
;
A
#
# COMPACT_ATOMS: atom_id res chain seq x y z
N MET A 1 10.76 -3.00 14.84
CA MET A 1 10.12 -4.26 14.47
C MET A 1 9.09 -3.88 13.43
N SER A 2 9.39 -4.08 12.14
CA SER A 2 8.41 -3.79 11.08
C SER A 2 7.51 -5.00 10.94
N GLU A 3 6.29 -4.89 11.41
CA GLU A 3 5.26 -5.90 11.20
C GLU A 3 4.83 -5.80 9.74
N ARG A 4 4.96 -6.92 9.02
CA ARG A 4 4.49 -7.04 7.63
C ARG A 4 3.00 -6.69 7.61
N VAL A 5 2.58 -5.85 6.68
CA VAL A 5 1.17 -5.46 6.56
C VAL A 5 0.46 -6.47 5.70
N ASP A 6 -0.62 -7.05 6.22
CA ASP A 6 -1.45 -8.00 5.48
C ASP A 6 -2.51 -7.25 4.66
N PRO A 7 -2.58 -7.42 3.32
CA PRO A 7 -3.61 -6.78 2.48
C PRO A 7 -5.04 -7.26 2.78
N ARG A 8 -5.15 -8.41 3.46
CA ARG A 8 -6.41 -9.02 3.90
C ARG A 8 -6.85 -8.55 5.28
N ASP A 9 -5.92 -8.02 6.09
CA ASP A 9 -6.14 -7.56 7.46
C ASP A 9 -5.40 -6.24 7.64
N LEU A 10 -5.90 -5.19 6.98
CA LEU A 10 -5.31 -3.86 7.07
C LEU A 10 -5.64 -3.26 8.43
N PRO A 11 -4.63 -2.88 9.24
CA PRO A 11 -4.89 -2.18 10.49
C PRO A 11 -5.57 -0.84 10.23
N GLY A 12 -6.56 -0.51 11.07
CA GLY A 12 -7.37 0.70 10.93
C GLY A 12 -6.52 1.97 10.92
N GLY A 13 -6.34 2.56 9.73
CA GLY A 13 -5.52 3.76 9.53
C GLY A 13 -4.76 3.73 8.20
N TYR A 14 -4.44 2.53 7.71
CA TYR A 14 -3.70 2.35 6.46
C TYR A 14 -4.57 2.67 5.25
N SER A 15 -3.98 3.43 4.33
CA SER A 15 -4.60 3.85 3.07
C SER A 15 -3.77 3.33 1.89
N PRO A 16 -4.02 2.08 1.44
CA PRO A 16 -3.24 1.49 0.36
C PRO A 16 -3.39 2.31 -0.91
N ALA A 17 -2.28 2.49 -1.62
CA ALA A 17 -2.22 3.33 -2.80
C ALA A 17 -1.23 2.79 -3.81
N PHE A 18 -1.47 3.09 -5.08
CA PHE A 18 -0.47 2.94 -6.13
C PHE A 18 0.25 4.25 -6.32
N ILE A 19 1.57 4.19 -6.28
CA ILE A 19 2.44 5.34 -6.50
C ILE A 19 3.16 5.08 -7.83
N GLU A 20 2.83 5.87 -8.82
CA GLU A 20 3.60 5.89 -10.06
C GLU A 20 4.91 6.65 -9.80
N THR A 21 6.03 5.95 -9.87
CA THR A 21 7.37 6.50 -9.79
C THR A 21 8.03 6.46 -11.16
N ARG A 22 9.21 7.07 -11.28
CA ARG A 22 9.99 7.03 -12.52
C ARG A 22 10.45 5.62 -12.91
N ASP A 23 10.65 4.74 -11.93
CA ASP A 23 11.08 3.35 -12.13
C ASP A 23 9.89 2.43 -12.47
N GLY A 24 8.68 2.81 -12.04
CA GLY A 24 7.45 2.08 -12.31
C GLY A 24 6.35 2.34 -11.29
N LEU A 25 5.28 1.55 -11.38
CA LEU A 25 4.15 1.60 -10.46
C LEU A 25 4.46 0.78 -9.20
N VAL A 26 4.51 1.45 -8.04
CA VAL A 26 4.74 0.81 -6.74
C VAL A 26 3.42 0.69 -6.01
N TYR A 27 3.10 -0.53 -5.56
CA TYR A 27 1.91 -0.75 -4.73
C TYR A 27 2.27 -0.78 -3.25
N VAL A 28 1.72 0.16 -2.48
CA VAL A 28 2.04 0.35 -1.07
C VAL A 28 0.83 0.15 -0.19
N ALA A 29 1.07 -0.30 1.04
CA ALA A 29 0.06 -0.52 2.08
C ALA A 29 -0.45 0.80 2.66
N ASP A 30 0.41 1.83 2.72
CA ASP A 30 0.04 3.19 3.09
C ASP A 30 0.76 4.20 2.22
N ALA A 31 0.08 5.30 1.89
CA ALA A 31 0.69 6.47 1.28
C ALA A 31 0.14 7.75 1.91
N THR A 32 1.03 8.60 2.41
CA THR A 32 0.71 9.87 3.05
C THR A 32 1.52 10.98 2.40
N VAL A 33 0.84 11.91 1.72
CA VAL A 33 1.47 13.12 1.18
C VAL A 33 1.64 14.13 2.31
N ARG A 34 2.88 14.50 2.59
CA ARG A 34 3.21 15.55 3.56
C ARG A 34 3.01 16.94 2.95
N GLU A 35 2.76 17.92 3.81
CA GLU A 35 2.63 19.34 3.46
C GLU A 35 3.86 19.92 2.74
N THR A 36 5.04 19.35 2.97
CA THR A 36 6.29 19.71 2.28
C THR A 36 6.40 19.14 0.86
N GLY A 37 5.40 18.37 0.40
CA GLY A 37 5.38 17.69 -0.90
C GLY A 37 6.06 16.32 -0.91
N TRP A 38 6.64 15.88 0.22
CA TRP A 38 7.22 14.54 0.33
C TRP A 38 6.12 13.50 0.49
N LEU A 39 6.26 12.38 -0.22
CA LEU A 39 5.35 11.24 -0.12
C LEU A 39 5.97 10.21 0.83
N GLU A 40 5.40 10.09 2.01
CA GLU A 40 5.71 8.97 2.89
C GLU A 40 4.89 7.76 2.45
N PHE A 41 5.53 6.61 2.30
CA PHE A 41 4.86 5.39 1.91
C PHE A 41 5.31 4.23 2.79
N THR A 42 4.42 3.28 2.99
CA THR A 42 4.72 2.04 3.71
C THR A 42 4.40 0.87 2.79
N GLU A 43 5.43 0.10 2.45
CA GLU A 43 5.31 -1.11 1.65
C GLU A 43 4.62 -2.23 2.45
N TRP A 44 4.06 -3.20 1.74
CA TRP A 44 3.45 -4.39 2.33
C TRP A 44 4.42 -5.18 3.22
N SER A 45 5.71 -5.13 2.92
CA SER A 45 6.77 -5.74 3.75
C SER A 45 6.92 -5.10 5.14
N GLY A 46 6.24 -3.98 5.41
CA GLY A 46 6.42 -3.17 6.63
C GLY A 46 7.60 -2.19 6.54
N THR A 47 8.24 -2.10 5.37
CA THR A 47 9.28 -1.11 5.09
C THR A 47 8.61 0.23 4.80
N SER A 48 8.97 1.26 5.55
CA SER A 48 8.58 2.62 5.25
C SER A 48 9.68 3.35 4.48
N GLY A 49 9.26 4.19 3.55
CA GLY A 49 10.13 4.99 2.70
C GLY A 49 9.58 6.39 2.50
N LEU A 50 10.46 7.28 2.05
CA LEU A 50 10.13 8.65 1.70
C LEU A 50 10.49 8.88 0.24
N LEU A 51 9.49 9.20 -0.56
CA LEU A 51 9.62 9.56 -1.96
C LEU A 51 9.58 11.09 -2.09
N PRO A 52 10.60 11.72 -2.70
CA PRO A 52 10.55 13.14 -2.97
C PRO A 52 9.49 13.47 -4.03
N PRO A 53 8.92 14.69 -4.03
CA PRO A 53 7.87 15.13 -4.96
C PRO A 53 8.26 15.01 -6.44
N ARG A 54 9.56 15.01 -6.72
CA ARG A 54 10.12 14.89 -8.08
C ARG A 54 10.08 13.47 -8.63
N GLU A 55 10.14 12.49 -7.74
CA GLU A 55 10.13 11.06 -8.10
C GLU A 55 8.71 10.48 -8.00
N CYS A 56 7.80 11.14 -7.25
CA CYS A 56 6.39 10.78 -7.27
C CYS A 56 5.69 11.43 -8.48
N GLY A 57 5.17 10.59 -9.37
CA GLY A 57 4.26 11.00 -10.42
C GLY A 57 2.84 11.08 -9.88
N LYS A 58 2.06 10.02 -10.12
CA LYS A 58 0.64 9.94 -9.78
C LYS A 58 0.40 9.00 -8.60
N VAL A 59 -0.29 9.49 -7.58
CA VAL A 59 -0.75 8.66 -6.45
C VAL A 59 -2.22 8.33 -6.65
N LYS A 60 -2.56 7.04 -6.68
CA LYS A 60 -3.92 6.53 -6.83
C LYS A 60 -4.28 5.67 -5.62
N PHE A 61 -5.06 6.25 -4.72
CA PHE A 61 -5.58 5.54 -3.55
C PHE A 61 -6.51 4.40 -3.96
N VAL A 62 -6.35 3.26 -3.31
CA VAL A 62 -7.18 2.09 -3.47
C VAL A 62 -8.32 2.15 -2.46
N ALA A 63 -9.55 1.94 -2.93
CA ALA A 63 -10.69 1.84 -2.03
C ALA A 63 -10.53 0.59 -1.15
N THR A 64 -10.52 0.77 0.16
CA THR A 64 -10.62 -0.33 1.12
C THR A 64 -12.06 -0.45 1.58
N GLU A 65 -12.61 -1.64 1.52
CA GLU A 65 -13.89 -1.94 2.13
C GLU A 65 -13.67 -2.41 3.58
N ARG A 66 -14.56 -1.97 4.48
CA ARG A 66 -14.55 -2.39 5.87
C ARG A 66 -15.25 -3.75 5.94
N TYR A 67 -14.61 -4.74 6.54
CA TYR A 67 -15.16 -6.09 6.66
C TYR A 67 -14.97 -6.57 8.09
N GLU A 68 -16.07 -6.98 8.73
CA GLU A 68 -16.21 -7.30 10.16
C GLU A 68 -15.94 -6.13 11.13
N ASP A 69 -16.97 -5.82 11.93
CA ASP A 69 -16.97 -4.97 13.14
C ASP A 69 -15.87 -3.89 13.25
N GLN A 70 -15.94 -2.89 12.36
CA GLN A 70 -15.29 -1.56 12.38
C GLN A 70 -13.76 -1.44 12.55
N LEU A 71 -13.05 -2.50 12.93
CA LEU A 71 -11.60 -2.47 13.19
C LEU A 71 -10.77 -2.99 12.01
N LYS A 72 -11.35 -3.82 11.16
CA LYS A 72 -10.63 -4.49 10.07
C LYS A 72 -11.03 -3.92 8.70
N ARG A 73 -10.02 -3.53 7.92
CA ARG A 73 -10.18 -3.14 6.53
C ARG A 73 -9.57 -4.21 5.64
N ARG A 74 -10.14 -4.43 4.47
CA ARG A 74 -9.52 -5.23 3.42
C ARG A 74 -9.53 -4.44 2.13
N VAL A 75 -8.56 -4.73 1.26
CA VAL A 75 -8.63 -4.24 -0.12
C VAL A 75 -9.92 -4.77 -0.73
N ALA A 76 -10.79 -3.86 -1.18
CA ALA A 76 -12.11 -4.18 -1.74
C ALA A 76 -12.00 -5.10 -2.97
N ASP A 77 -10.90 -4.95 -3.68
CA ASP A 77 -10.67 -5.53 -4.98
C ASP A 77 -9.83 -6.81 -4.83
N THR A 78 -10.45 -7.96 -5.14
CA THR A 78 -9.82 -9.28 -4.99
C THR A 78 -8.68 -9.48 -5.99
N ASP A 79 -8.79 -8.90 -7.20
CA ASP A 79 -7.74 -8.93 -8.23
C ASP A 79 -6.50 -8.15 -7.77
N ARG A 80 -6.71 -7.03 -7.05
CA ARG A 80 -5.61 -6.27 -6.45
C ARG A 80 -4.96 -6.94 -5.25
N LEU A 81 -5.69 -7.80 -4.55
CA LEU A 81 -5.13 -8.57 -3.45
C LEU A 81 -4.04 -9.52 -3.96
N GLU A 82 -4.22 -10.09 -5.14
CA GLU A 82 -3.24 -10.96 -5.80
C GLU A 82 -1.96 -10.21 -6.20
N GLN A 83 -2.06 -8.92 -6.55
CA GLN A 83 -0.88 -8.08 -6.83
C GLN A 83 -0.16 -7.54 -5.58
N ALA A 84 -0.87 -7.39 -4.46
CA ALA A 84 -0.29 -6.98 -3.18
C ALA A 84 0.48 -8.10 -2.49
N LEU A 85 0.05 -9.33 -2.71
CA LEU A 85 0.78 -10.51 -2.28
C LEU A 85 2.07 -10.56 -3.11
N PRO A 86 3.27 -10.51 -2.50
CA PRO A 86 4.47 -10.76 -3.27
C PRO A 86 4.27 -12.12 -3.93
N ASP A 87 4.56 -12.17 -5.23
CA ASP A 87 4.50 -13.35 -6.09
C ASP A 87 5.14 -14.51 -5.30
N THR A 88 4.31 -15.23 -4.56
CA THR A 88 4.72 -16.45 -3.91
C THR A 88 4.61 -17.41 -5.05
N GLY A 89 5.63 -17.34 -5.91
CA GLY A 89 5.93 -18.36 -6.88
C GLY A 89 5.95 -19.65 -6.10
N LEU A 90 4.81 -20.35 -6.14
CA LEU A 90 4.72 -21.75 -5.82
C LEU A 90 5.45 -22.47 -6.95
N ASN A 91 6.77 -22.34 -6.95
CA ASN A 91 7.65 -23.33 -7.52
C ASN A 91 7.56 -24.55 -6.58
N ARG A 92 6.58 -25.42 -6.84
CA ARG A 92 6.80 -26.86 -7.09
C ARG A 92 5.49 -27.62 -7.26
#